data_AF-A0A937DPK1-F1
#
_entry.id   AF-A0A937DPK1-F1
#
_cell.length_a   1.000
_cell.length_b   1.000
_cell.length_c   1.000
_cell.angle_alpha   90.00
_cell.angle_beta   90.00
_cell.angle_gamma   90.00
#
_symmetry.space_group_name_H-M   'P 1'
#
loop_
_entity.id
_entity.type
_entity.pdbx_description
1 polymer ?
#
loop_
_entity_poly.entity_id
_entity_poly.type
_entity_poly.pdbx_seq_one_letter_code
_entity_poly.pdbx_strand_id
1 'polypeptide(L)'
;MKTKRTTRSSKPAKVGSRAERSAPAPRLASAAPTTDLPSLRRLAERLRDDVVRVLNAIPEEHRGVTRMSEWCRVPKPLCFRVLAAARPQSEPLNVVELLPGVEGLARTLNSIAAKAPARSVRTSAAHAQSTYAELIQGLGGTQARARRAVASLVQVGSQETRDGPTRKAAFDSSRAITGVWSDALVIVQCARHSSTKPGWLEGTIATGHVGLCAGHGHLPVTFMWPAREQVPRGLRSLDADRQEGLNHYALLPEFSSDPFPRVITLGENGHERDVIDWDSEPVGARGPVDVFLGVRVHEPMPKVHFESHTIARVPTKKLILDILLPNEFHVTGKPSGEAYFVGFGGPARGDPSSRWHDRLHDLTPAFDSLNTPNDPPAAGVGPSESTFPRHDELIEYVLANTQLHRRNCRHLRWVVPYPLWGCDYAVRAGFGQMPQVG
;
A
#
# COMPACT_ATOMS: atom_id res chain seq x y z
N MET A 1 -64.87 2.23 56.25
CA MET A 1 -63.85 1.90 55.23
C MET A 1 -63.04 0.70 55.72
N LYS A 2 -63.07 -0.42 54.99
CA LYS A 2 -62.45 -1.69 55.39
C LYS A 2 -61.01 -1.77 54.84
N THR A 3 -60.02 -1.82 55.73
CA THR A 3 -58.60 -2.01 55.40
C THR A 3 -58.27 -3.50 55.26
N LYS A 4 -57.86 -3.89 54.05
CA LYS A 4 -57.42 -5.26 53.71
C LYS A 4 -55.95 -5.46 54.10
N ARG A 5 -55.72 -6.52 54.88
CA ARG A 5 -54.43 -7.05 55.31
C ARG A 5 -53.95 -8.04 54.24
N THR A 6 -52.80 -7.80 53.60
CA THR A 6 -52.17 -8.74 52.67
C THR A 6 -51.01 -9.46 53.34
N THR A 7 -51.11 -10.79 53.35
CA THR A 7 -50.16 -11.76 53.88
C THR A 7 -49.02 -12.01 52.88
N ARG A 8 -47.78 -11.95 53.38
CA ARG A 8 -46.56 -12.39 52.67
C ARG A 8 -46.51 -13.92 52.67
N SER A 9 -46.51 -14.52 51.48
CA SER A 9 -46.19 -15.94 51.26
C SER A 9 -44.75 -16.05 50.76
N SER A 10 -43.90 -16.68 51.57
CA SER A 10 -42.52 -17.05 51.24
C SER A 10 -42.52 -18.30 50.37
N LYS A 11 -41.89 -18.21 49.19
CA LYS A 11 -41.68 -19.33 48.26
C LYS A 11 -40.26 -19.88 48.45
N PRO A 12 -40.05 -21.20 48.54
CA PRO A 12 -38.75 -21.78 48.79
C PRO A 12 -37.85 -21.76 47.54
N ALA A 13 -36.56 -21.55 47.77
CA ALA A 13 -35.51 -21.52 46.76
C ALA A 13 -35.33 -22.89 46.10
N LYS A 14 -35.40 -22.92 44.77
CA LYS A 14 -35.15 -24.09 43.94
C LYS A 14 -33.64 -24.16 43.64
N VAL A 15 -32.93 -25.07 44.32
CA VAL A 15 -31.51 -25.34 44.08
C VAL A 15 -31.38 -26.04 42.72
N GLY A 16 -30.91 -25.29 41.73
CA GLY A 16 -30.65 -25.78 40.38
C GLY A 16 -29.28 -26.42 40.28
N SER A 17 -29.28 -27.72 39.99
CA SER A 17 -28.13 -28.53 39.57
C SER A 17 -27.35 -27.84 38.42
N ARG A 18 -26.06 -27.58 38.67
CA ARG A 18 -25.10 -26.98 37.74
C ARG A 18 -24.55 -28.09 36.84
N ALA A 19 -25.18 -28.30 35.70
CA ALA A 19 -24.63 -29.12 34.63
C ALA A 19 -23.33 -28.47 34.10
N GLU A 20 -22.23 -29.21 34.20
CA GLU A 20 -20.93 -28.89 33.61
C GLU A 20 -21.08 -28.75 32.09
N ARG A 21 -21.08 -27.51 31.61
CA ARG A 21 -20.97 -27.21 30.18
C ARG A 21 -19.52 -27.41 29.77
N SER A 22 -19.28 -28.55 29.13
CA SER A 22 -18.03 -28.84 28.43
C SER A 22 -17.69 -27.67 27.49
N ALA A 23 -16.50 -27.10 27.65
CA ALA A 23 -16.03 -25.98 26.84
C ALA A 23 -15.89 -26.40 25.37
N PRO A 24 -16.40 -25.62 24.40
CA PRO A 24 -16.23 -25.95 22.99
C PRO A 24 -14.74 -25.95 22.64
N ALA A 25 -14.25 -27.07 22.12
CA ALA A 25 -12.87 -27.22 21.69
C ALA A 25 -12.47 -26.10 20.71
N PRO A 26 -11.26 -25.54 20.81
CA PRO A 26 -10.78 -24.51 19.89
C PRO A 26 -10.77 -25.06 18.47
N ARG A 27 -11.59 -24.47 17.59
CA ARG A 27 -11.53 -24.78 16.15
C ARG A 27 -10.20 -24.26 15.62
N LEU A 28 -9.30 -25.19 15.29
CA LEU A 28 -8.11 -24.93 14.50
C LEU A 28 -8.53 -24.13 13.26
N ALA A 29 -8.13 -22.85 13.20
CA ALA A 29 -8.33 -22.00 12.04
C ALA A 29 -7.51 -22.61 10.90
N SER A 30 -8.17 -23.35 10.00
CA SER A 30 -7.54 -23.78 8.76
C SER A 30 -7.07 -22.53 8.03
N ALA A 31 -5.76 -22.38 7.85
CA ALA A 31 -5.17 -21.30 7.08
C ALA A 31 -5.86 -21.25 5.71
N ALA A 32 -6.72 -20.25 5.51
CA ALA A 32 -7.39 -20.08 4.23
C ALA A 32 -6.30 -19.79 3.19
N PRO A 33 -6.31 -20.45 2.03
CA PRO A 33 -5.34 -20.16 0.98
C PRO A 33 -5.41 -18.67 0.64
N THR A 34 -4.29 -17.97 0.84
CA THR A 34 -4.09 -16.56 0.46
C THR A 34 -4.15 -16.45 -1.06
N THR A 35 -5.35 -16.39 -1.62
CA THR A 35 -5.53 -16.25 -3.06
C THR A 35 -5.42 -14.77 -3.40
N ASP A 36 -4.40 -14.40 -4.18
CA ASP A 36 -4.22 -13.01 -4.63
C ASP A 36 -5.32 -12.58 -5.62
N LEU A 37 -5.61 -11.27 -5.66
CA LEU A 37 -6.65 -10.70 -6.52
C LEU A 37 -6.42 -10.96 -8.02
N PRO A 38 -5.18 -10.86 -8.57
CA PRO A 38 -4.93 -11.19 -9.97
C PRO A 38 -5.25 -12.64 -10.33
N SER A 39 -4.94 -13.61 -9.45
CA SER A 39 -5.25 -15.02 -9.69
C SER A 39 -6.74 -15.30 -9.58
N LEU A 40 -7.44 -14.67 -8.65
CA LEU A 40 -8.91 -14.72 -8.59
C LEU A 40 -9.55 -14.17 -9.86
N ARG A 41 -9.04 -13.04 -10.39
CA ARG A 41 -9.54 -12.45 -11.64
C ARG A 41 -9.33 -13.39 -12.83
N ARG A 42 -8.14 -13.98 -12.98
CA ARG A 42 -7.86 -14.98 -14.03
C ARG A 42 -8.75 -16.22 -13.95
N LEU A 43 -9.02 -16.72 -12.74
CA LEU A 43 -9.95 -17.84 -12.55
C LEU A 43 -11.38 -17.45 -12.93
N ALA A 44 -11.81 -16.24 -12.55
CA ALA A 44 -13.13 -15.72 -12.88
C ALA A 44 -13.31 -15.48 -14.40
N GLU A 45 -12.27 -15.00 -15.09
CA GLU A 45 -12.24 -14.86 -16.55
C GLU A 45 -12.38 -16.21 -17.25
N ARG A 46 -11.55 -17.19 -16.86
CA ARG A 46 -11.64 -18.56 -17.40
C ARG A 46 -13.03 -19.17 -17.19
N LEU A 47 -13.59 -19.01 -16.00
CA LEU A 47 -14.95 -19.46 -15.68
C LEU A 47 -15.98 -18.82 -16.61
N ARG A 48 -15.90 -17.50 -16.80
CA ARG A 48 -16.81 -16.77 -17.71
C ARG A 48 -16.70 -17.29 -19.13
N ASP A 49 -15.49 -17.50 -19.63
CA ASP A 49 -15.26 -17.96 -21.00
C ASP A 49 -15.86 -19.35 -21.24
N ASP A 50 -15.73 -20.27 -20.28
CA ASP A 50 -16.38 -21.58 -20.40
C ASP A 50 -17.89 -21.51 -20.34
N VAL A 51 -18.46 -20.63 -19.50
CA VAL A 51 -19.91 -20.38 -19.50
C VAL A 51 -20.36 -19.83 -20.85
N VAL A 52 -19.63 -18.88 -21.43
CA VAL A 52 -19.91 -18.33 -22.77
C VAL A 52 -19.88 -19.41 -23.84
N ARG A 53 -18.88 -20.30 -23.83
CA ARG A 53 -18.80 -21.44 -24.77
C ARG A 53 -20.01 -22.35 -24.69
N VAL A 54 -20.48 -22.65 -23.47
CA VAL A 54 -21.69 -23.47 -23.28
C VAL A 54 -22.94 -22.74 -23.77
N LEU A 55 -23.07 -21.44 -23.50
CA LEU A 55 -24.22 -20.64 -23.95
C LEU A 55 -24.27 -20.47 -25.47
N ASN A 56 -23.11 -20.37 -26.14
CA ASN A 56 -23.05 -20.25 -27.59
C ASN A 56 -23.54 -21.51 -28.33
N ALA A 57 -23.59 -22.66 -27.64
CA ALA A 57 -24.16 -23.89 -28.18
C ALA A 57 -25.71 -23.90 -28.20
N ILE A 58 -26.35 -22.93 -27.55
CA ILE A 58 -27.81 -22.75 -27.58
C ILE A 58 -28.18 -22.14 -28.95
N PRO A 59 -29.19 -22.69 -29.65
CA PRO A 59 -29.71 -22.09 -30.88
C PRO A 59 -30.09 -20.62 -30.65
N GLU A 60 -29.82 -19.77 -31.64
CA GLU A 60 -29.93 -18.32 -31.49
C GLU A 60 -31.33 -17.87 -31.04
N GLU A 61 -32.37 -18.50 -31.59
CA GLU A 61 -33.76 -18.28 -31.25
C GLU A 61 -34.08 -18.57 -29.78
N HIS A 62 -33.27 -19.38 -29.08
CA HIS A 62 -33.41 -19.76 -27.69
C HIS A 62 -32.47 -19.03 -26.72
N ARG A 63 -31.63 -18.09 -27.16
CA ARG A 63 -30.65 -17.40 -26.28
C ARG A 63 -31.25 -16.37 -25.32
N GLY A 64 -32.52 -16.02 -25.46
CA GLY A 64 -33.24 -15.15 -24.51
C GLY A 64 -33.66 -15.90 -23.23
N VAL A 65 -33.70 -15.23 -22.08
CA VAL A 65 -33.96 -15.85 -20.75
C VAL A 65 -35.20 -16.76 -20.74
N THR A 66 -36.35 -16.29 -21.22
CA THR A 66 -37.60 -17.07 -21.25
C THR A 66 -37.48 -18.28 -22.16
N ARG A 67 -36.96 -18.09 -23.38
CA ARG A 67 -36.84 -19.17 -24.36
C ARG A 67 -35.78 -20.19 -23.97
N MET A 68 -34.68 -19.75 -23.36
CA MET A 68 -33.65 -20.62 -22.79
C MET A 68 -34.25 -21.49 -21.68
N SER A 69 -35.02 -20.90 -20.77
CA SER A 69 -35.70 -21.62 -19.67
C SER A 69 -36.62 -22.72 -20.18
N GLU A 70 -37.43 -22.45 -21.20
CA GLU A 70 -38.30 -23.43 -21.85
C GLU A 70 -37.48 -24.51 -22.57
N TRP A 71 -36.45 -24.10 -23.31
CA TRP A 71 -35.60 -24.99 -24.07
C TRP A 71 -34.83 -25.96 -23.16
N CYS A 72 -34.16 -25.50 -22.10
CA CYS A 72 -33.37 -26.36 -21.21
C CYS A 72 -34.15 -26.89 -19.99
N ARG A 73 -35.43 -26.52 -19.81
CA ARG A 73 -36.28 -26.89 -18.67
C ARG A 73 -35.67 -26.49 -17.31
N VAL A 74 -35.05 -25.32 -17.26
CA VAL A 74 -34.44 -24.74 -16.04
C VAL A 74 -35.20 -23.45 -15.67
N PRO A 75 -35.46 -23.16 -14.38
CA PRO A 75 -36.15 -21.95 -13.97
C PRO A 75 -35.52 -20.65 -14.52
N LYS A 76 -36.37 -19.70 -14.94
CA LYS A 76 -35.96 -18.39 -15.48
C LYS A 76 -34.93 -17.64 -14.62
N PRO A 77 -35.01 -17.61 -13.27
CA PRO A 77 -34.02 -16.92 -12.46
C PRO A 77 -32.59 -17.47 -12.59
N LEU A 78 -32.42 -18.78 -12.74
CA LEU A 78 -31.09 -19.38 -12.95
C LEU A 78 -30.56 -19.04 -14.34
N CYS A 79 -31.43 -19.13 -15.35
CA CYS A 79 -31.13 -18.75 -16.73
C CYS A 79 -30.66 -17.30 -16.84
N PHE A 80 -31.38 -16.37 -16.19
CA PHE A 80 -31.02 -14.95 -16.13
C PHE A 80 -29.64 -14.73 -15.52
N ARG A 81 -29.36 -15.35 -14.37
CA ARG A 81 -28.10 -15.22 -13.64
C ARG A 81 -26.89 -15.71 -14.43
N VAL A 82 -27.04 -16.83 -15.14
CA VAL A 82 -25.98 -17.37 -16.01
C VAL A 82 -25.75 -16.47 -17.22
N LEU A 83 -26.82 -16.00 -17.89
CA LEU A 83 -26.70 -15.05 -19.01
C LEU A 83 -26.07 -13.71 -18.58
N ALA A 84 -26.43 -13.19 -17.40
CA ALA A 84 -25.87 -11.94 -16.88
C ALA A 84 -24.37 -12.05 -16.59
N ALA A 85 -23.93 -13.17 -16.02
CA ALA A 85 -22.51 -13.44 -15.74
C ALA A 85 -21.67 -13.60 -17.02
N ALA A 86 -22.28 -14.02 -18.13
CA ALA A 86 -21.62 -14.26 -19.40
C ALA A 86 -21.48 -13.00 -20.30
N ARG A 87 -22.01 -11.85 -19.89
CA ARG A 87 -21.96 -10.63 -20.71
C ARG A 87 -20.51 -10.13 -20.85
N PRO A 88 -20.06 -9.74 -22.06
CA PRO A 88 -18.71 -9.23 -22.27
C PRO A 88 -18.37 -7.99 -21.42
N GLN A 89 -19.38 -7.16 -21.12
CA GLN A 89 -19.21 -5.90 -20.39
C GLN A 89 -19.13 -6.08 -18.86
N SER A 90 -19.29 -7.30 -18.34
CA SER A 90 -19.23 -7.56 -16.90
C SER A 90 -17.78 -7.73 -16.43
N GLU A 91 -17.38 -6.98 -15.40
CA GLU A 91 -16.10 -7.19 -14.68
C GLU A 91 -15.99 -8.67 -14.27
N PRO A 92 -14.86 -9.37 -14.53
CA PRO A 92 -14.78 -10.81 -14.33
C PRO A 92 -15.15 -11.27 -12.92
N LEU A 93 -14.77 -10.54 -11.87
CA LEU A 93 -15.09 -10.90 -10.48
C LEU A 93 -16.60 -10.87 -10.16
N ASN A 94 -17.40 -10.16 -10.96
CA ASN A 94 -18.85 -10.13 -10.79
C ASN A 94 -19.50 -11.49 -11.03
N VAL A 95 -18.80 -12.46 -11.63
CA VAL A 95 -19.32 -13.84 -11.78
C VAL A 95 -19.67 -14.47 -10.43
N VAL A 96 -18.96 -14.14 -9.35
CA VAL A 96 -19.25 -14.65 -7.98
C VAL A 96 -20.57 -14.11 -7.44
N GLU A 97 -20.89 -12.88 -7.79
CA GLU A 97 -22.16 -12.24 -7.43
C GLU A 97 -23.30 -12.76 -8.31
N LEU A 98 -23.10 -12.78 -9.62
CA LEU A 98 -24.14 -13.02 -10.61
C LEU A 98 -24.48 -14.50 -10.77
N LEU A 99 -23.51 -15.41 -10.87
CA LEU A 99 -23.77 -16.83 -11.08
C LEU A 99 -24.60 -17.41 -9.94
N PRO A 100 -25.51 -18.37 -10.19
CA PRO A 100 -26.21 -19.09 -9.12
C PRO A 100 -25.22 -19.84 -8.20
N GLY A 101 -25.72 -20.48 -7.14
CA GLY A 101 -24.88 -21.39 -6.33
C GLY A 101 -24.37 -22.56 -7.18
N VAL A 102 -23.35 -23.29 -6.68
CA VAL A 102 -22.66 -24.36 -7.43
C VAL A 102 -23.64 -25.37 -8.04
N GLU A 103 -24.60 -25.86 -7.26
CA GLU A 103 -25.64 -26.78 -7.75
C GLU A 103 -26.54 -26.16 -8.82
N GLY A 104 -26.92 -24.88 -8.65
CA GLY A 104 -27.74 -24.16 -9.62
C GLY A 104 -27.02 -23.94 -10.94
N LEU A 105 -25.70 -23.67 -10.89
CA LEU A 105 -24.87 -23.56 -12.08
C LEU A 105 -24.75 -24.92 -12.78
N ALA A 106 -24.41 -25.97 -12.02
CA ALA A 106 -24.28 -27.33 -12.54
C ALA A 106 -25.57 -27.82 -13.23
N ARG A 107 -26.73 -27.63 -12.58
CA ARG A 107 -28.04 -27.95 -13.16
C ARG A 107 -28.27 -27.24 -14.49
N THR A 108 -27.92 -25.95 -14.57
CA THR A 108 -28.13 -25.14 -15.77
C THR A 108 -27.22 -25.59 -16.92
N LEU A 109 -25.91 -25.71 -16.66
CA LEU A 109 -24.93 -26.09 -17.68
C LEU A 109 -25.12 -27.52 -18.18
N ASN A 110 -25.45 -28.47 -17.29
CA ASN A 110 -25.71 -29.86 -17.68
C ASN A 110 -26.98 -29.98 -18.53
N SER A 111 -28.02 -29.19 -18.24
CA SER A 111 -29.25 -29.18 -19.04
C SER A 111 -29.03 -28.64 -20.45
N ILE A 112 -28.14 -27.64 -20.61
CA ILE A 112 -27.72 -27.14 -21.92
C ILE A 112 -26.88 -28.18 -22.66
N ALA A 113 -25.87 -28.74 -21.99
CA ALA A 113 -24.95 -29.71 -22.59
C ALA A 113 -25.64 -31.04 -22.98
N ALA A 114 -26.73 -31.42 -22.31
CA ALA A 114 -27.54 -32.58 -22.69
C ALA A 114 -28.28 -32.38 -24.04
N LYS A 115 -28.58 -31.13 -24.40
CA LYS A 115 -29.27 -30.77 -25.64
C LYS A 115 -28.33 -30.35 -26.77
N ALA A 116 -27.09 -30.00 -26.46
CA ALA A 116 -26.03 -29.68 -27.42
C ALA A 116 -24.93 -30.77 -27.36
N PRO A 117 -25.02 -31.84 -28.17
CA PRO A 117 -24.24 -33.07 -27.97
C PRO A 117 -22.74 -32.96 -28.28
N ALA A 118 -22.25 -31.79 -28.71
CA ALA A 118 -20.83 -31.57 -28.98
C ALA A 118 -19.97 -31.88 -27.74
N ARG A 119 -18.91 -32.67 -27.92
CA ARG A 119 -18.00 -33.06 -26.84
C ARG A 119 -17.38 -31.84 -26.15
N SER A 120 -17.00 -30.82 -26.93
CA SER A 120 -16.44 -29.56 -26.42
C SER A 120 -17.38 -28.84 -25.44
N VAL A 121 -18.69 -28.83 -25.70
CA VAL A 121 -19.69 -28.20 -24.82
C VAL A 121 -19.77 -28.90 -23.48
N ARG A 122 -19.79 -30.25 -23.48
CA ARG A 122 -19.76 -31.05 -22.24
C ARG A 122 -18.48 -30.83 -21.44
N THR A 123 -17.33 -30.73 -22.11
CA THR A 123 -16.04 -30.44 -21.46
C THR A 123 -16.03 -29.05 -20.82
N SER A 124 -16.46 -28.01 -21.53
CA SER A 124 -16.55 -26.65 -20.96
C SER A 124 -17.56 -26.57 -19.81
N ALA A 125 -18.69 -27.27 -19.90
CA ALA A 125 -19.66 -27.33 -18.81
C ALA A 125 -19.08 -27.96 -17.54
N ALA A 126 -18.32 -29.05 -17.66
CA ALA A 126 -17.66 -29.71 -16.54
C ALA A 126 -16.56 -28.83 -15.92
N HIS A 127 -15.73 -28.20 -16.76
CA HIS A 127 -14.64 -27.34 -16.31
C HIS A 127 -15.13 -26.05 -15.63
N ALA A 128 -16.22 -25.44 -16.12
CA ALA A 128 -16.88 -24.31 -15.46
C ALA A 128 -17.41 -24.70 -14.07
N GLN A 129 -17.99 -25.90 -13.93
CA GLN A 129 -18.49 -26.40 -12.65
C GLN A 129 -17.36 -26.59 -11.63
N SER A 130 -16.26 -27.26 -12.02
CA SER A 130 -15.12 -27.48 -11.14
C SER A 130 -14.46 -26.16 -10.74
N THR A 131 -14.21 -25.28 -11.72
CA THR A 131 -13.58 -23.97 -11.48
C THR A 131 -14.43 -23.12 -10.53
N TYR A 132 -15.75 -23.11 -10.70
CA TYR A 132 -16.62 -22.35 -9.80
C TYR A 132 -16.68 -22.96 -8.40
N ALA A 133 -16.71 -24.28 -8.27
CA ALA A 133 -16.65 -24.96 -6.97
C ALA A 133 -15.33 -24.66 -6.23
N GLU A 134 -14.19 -24.72 -6.94
CA GLU A 134 -12.87 -24.35 -6.43
C GLU A 134 -12.82 -22.89 -5.97
N LEU A 135 -13.37 -21.98 -6.78
CA LEU A 135 -13.44 -20.55 -6.45
C LEU A 135 -14.26 -20.30 -5.18
N ILE A 136 -15.43 -20.94 -5.04
CA ILE A 136 -16.27 -20.83 -3.84
C ILE A 136 -15.58 -21.44 -2.62
N GLN A 137 -14.91 -22.58 -2.79
CA GLN A 137 -14.19 -23.25 -1.71
C GLN A 137 -13.01 -22.41 -1.21
N GLY A 138 -12.20 -21.86 -2.12
CA GLY A 138 -11.08 -20.98 -1.80
C GLY A 138 -11.53 -19.69 -1.08
N LEU A 139 -12.72 -19.19 -1.37
CA LEU A 139 -13.28 -17.96 -0.78
C LEU A 139 -14.18 -18.21 0.45
N GLY A 140 -13.98 -19.32 1.17
CA GLY A 140 -14.63 -19.59 2.45
C GLY A 140 -15.80 -20.58 2.41
N GLY A 141 -15.95 -21.32 1.30
CA GLY A 141 -16.80 -22.49 1.18
C GLY A 141 -18.28 -22.23 0.89
N THR A 142 -18.74 -20.97 0.94
CA THR A 142 -20.14 -20.62 0.64
C THR A 142 -20.22 -19.40 -0.25
N GLN A 143 -21.25 -19.32 -1.10
CA GLN A 143 -21.45 -18.17 -1.99
C GLN A 143 -21.58 -16.84 -1.23
N ALA A 144 -22.24 -16.84 -0.08
CA ALA A 144 -22.37 -15.65 0.76
C ALA A 144 -21.04 -15.18 1.36
N ARG A 145 -20.10 -16.10 1.63
CA ARG A 145 -18.73 -15.76 2.06
C ARG A 145 -17.88 -15.32 0.88
N ALA A 146 -17.98 -16.01 -0.25
CA ALA A 146 -17.27 -15.64 -1.47
C ALA A 146 -17.61 -14.24 -1.96
N ARG A 147 -18.91 -13.87 -1.96
CA ARG A 147 -19.36 -12.51 -2.29
C ARG A 147 -18.78 -11.46 -1.36
N ARG A 148 -18.76 -11.72 -0.05
CA ARG A 148 -18.16 -10.80 0.93
C ARG A 148 -16.66 -10.65 0.71
N ALA A 149 -15.96 -11.76 0.50
CA ALA A 149 -14.53 -11.75 0.22
C ALA A 149 -14.20 -10.96 -1.06
N VAL A 150 -14.93 -11.19 -2.16
CA VAL A 150 -14.77 -10.45 -3.40
C VAL A 150 -15.10 -8.97 -3.22
N ALA A 151 -16.19 -8.63 -2.53
CA ALA A 151 -16.55 -7.24 -2.27
C ALA A 151 -15.45 -6.50 -1.49
N SER A 152 -14.88 -7.14 -0.46
CA SER A 152 -13.74 -6.57 0.28
C SER A 152 -12.51 -6.40 -0.61
N LEU A 153 -12.20 -7.37 -1.47
CA LEU A 153 -11.05 -7.27 -2.39
C LEU A 153 -11.25 -6.20 -3.48
N VAL A 154 -12.46 -6.06 -4.01
CA VAL A 154 -12.81 -5.06 -5.03
C VAL A 154 -12.87 -3.65 -4.43
N GLN A 155 -13.32 -3.49 -3.18
CA GLN A 155 -13.25 -2.20 -2.49
C GLN A 155 -11.79 -1.72 -2.37
N VAL A 156 -10.88 -2.60 -1.94
CA VAL A 156 -9.44 -2.30 -1.86
C VAL A 156 -8.88 -1.87 -3.22
N GLY A 157 -9.23 -2.57 -4.31
CA GLY A 157 -8.74 -2.23 -5.65
C GLY A 157 -9.42 -1.03 -6.33
N SER A 158 -10.62 -0.62 -5.90
CA SER A 158 -11.35 0.51 -6.49
C SER A 158 -11.15 1.83 -5.74
N GLN A 159 -10.67 1.80 -4.50
CA GLN A 159 -10.22 3.00 -3.78
C GLN A 159 -8.96 3.60 -4.41
N GLU A 160 -8.02 2.77 -4.89
CA GLU A 160 -6.78 3.22 -5.55
C GLU A 160 -7.03 4.15 -6.76
N THR A 161 -8.17 4.01 -7.46
CA THR A 161 -8.53 4.85 -8.62
C THR A 161 -9.44 6.05 -8.28
N ARG A 162 -10.16 6.02 -7.15
CA ARG A 162 -11.07 7.10 -6.74
C ARG A 162 -10.42 8.18 -5.89
N ASP A 163 -9.31 7.89 -5.23
CA ASP A 163 -8.70 8.85 -4.31
C ASP A 163 -7.95 9.98 -5.00
N GLY A 164 -7.57 9.82 -6.27
CA GLY A 164 -6.78 10.83 -7.00
C GLY A 164 -7.39 12.24 -6.91
N PRO A 165 -8.66 12.44 -7.29
CA PRO A 165 -9.36 13.72 -7.15
C PRO A 165 -9.44 14.22 -5.70
N THR A 166 -9.74 13.35 -4.74
CA THR A 166 -9.87 13.72 -3.32
C THR A 166 -8.53 14.16 -2.73
N ARG A 167 -7.44 13.43 -3.00
CA ARG A 167 -6.08 13.79 -2.54
C ARG A 167 -5.59 15.06 -3.22
N LYS A 168 -5.89 15.25 -4.50
CA LYS A 168 -5.60 16.51 -5.19
C LYS A 168 -6.34 17.68 -4.54
N ALA A 169 -7.62 17.51 -4.20
CA ALA A 169 -8.39 18.53 -3.49
C ALA A 169 -7.80 18.84 -2.10
N ALA A 170 -7.37 17.81 -1.36
CA ALA A 170 -6.67 17.98 -0.09
C ALA A 170 -5.35 18.74 -0.26
N PHE A 171 -4.54 18.39 -1.27
CA PHE A 171 -3.34 19.15 -1.64
C PHE A 171 -3.66 20.62 -1.95
N ASP A 172 -4.68 20.88 -2.78
CA ASP A 172 -5.07 22.23 -3.17
C ASP A 172 -5.54 23.07 -1.97
N SER A 173 -6.20 22.46 -0.98
CA SER A 173 -6.56 23.09 0.30
C SER A 173 -5.34 23.30 1.19
N SER A 174 -4.48 22.30 1.36
CA SER A 174 -3.30 22.41 2.22
C SER A 174 -2.31 23.45 1.69
N ARG A 175 -2.07 23.55 0.38
CA ARG A 175 -1.20 24.62 -0.18
C ARG A 175 -1.77 26.01 0.06
N ALA A 176 -3.10 26.17 0.02
CA ALA A 176 -3.76 27.45 0.25
C ALA A 176 -3.67 27.86 1.72
N ILE A 177 -3.78 26.90 2.65
CA ILE A 177 -3.67 27.13 4.10
C ILE A 177 -2.22 27.43 4.51
N THR A 178 -1.28 26.62 4.02
CA THR A 178 0.12 26.69 4.46
C THR A 178 0.94 27.73 3.69
N GLY A 179 0.45 28.22 2.55
CA GLY A 179 1.15 29.16 1.68
C GLY A 179 2.41 28.57 1.02
N VAL A 180 2.69 27.26 1.18
CA VAL A 180 3.88 26.60 0.63
C VAL A 180 3.50 25.30 -0.05
N TRP A 181 4.18 24.96 -1.13
CA TRP A 181 3.98 23.68 -1.84
C TRP A 181 5.19 23.29 -2.67
N SER A 182 5.26 22.03 -3.08
CA SER A 182 6.27 21.55 -4.02
C SER A 182 5.66 20.62 -5.08
N ASP A 183 6.33 20.49 -6.22
CA ASP A 183 5.95 19.53 -7.26
C ASP A 183 6.31 18.10 -6.83
N ALA A 184 7.47 17.91 -6.21
CA ALA A 184 7.81 16.64 -5.59
C ALA A 184 8.60 16.77 -4.28
N LEU A 185 8.44 15.74 -3.45
CA LEU A 185 9.29 15.42 -2.32
C LEU A 185 10.02 14.14 -2.71
N VAL A 186 11.32 14.24 -2.89
CA VAL A 186 12.18 13.14 -3.34
C VAL A 186 13.06 12.73 -2.16
N ILE A 187 13.05 11.44 -1.83
CA ILE A 187 13.97 10.84 -0.87
C ILE A 187 14.66 9.67 -1.55
N VAL A 188 15.99 9.69 -1.55
CA VAL A 188 16.83 8.57 -1.96
C VAL A 188 17.66 8.15 -0.77
N GLN A 189 17.47 6.92 -0.32
CA GLN A 189 18.21 6.33 0.78
C GLN A 189 18.98 5.10 0.30
N CYS A 190 20.22 4.99 0.75
CA CYS A 190 21.00 3.78 0.63
C CYS A 190 21.59 3.40 1.99
N ALA A 191 21.63 2.12 2.29
CA ALA A 191 22.21 1.59 3.53
C ALA A 191 23.07 0.36 3.24
N ARG A 192 24.18 0.19 3.95
CA ARG A 192 25.08 -0.97 3.91
C ARG A 192 25.47 -1.37 5.32
N HIS A 193 26.05 -2.55 5.49
CA HIS A 193 26.73 -2.87 6.74
C HIS A 193 27.86 -1.88 7.01
N SER A 194 27.97 -1.43 8.26
CA SER A 194 29.10 -0.60 8.67
C SER A 194 30.39 -1.41 8.61
N SER A 195 31.39 -0.88 7.90
CA SER A 195 32.72 -1.49 7.84
C SER A 195 33.52 -1.30 9.13
N THR A 196 33.04 -0.44 10.04
CA THR A 196 33.74 -0.07 11.27
C THR A 196 33.04 -0.54 12.55
N LYS A 197 31.73 -0.82 12.49
CA LYS A 197 30.92 -1.22 13.65
C LYS A 197 30.07 -2.46 13.32
N PRO A 198 30.49 -3.67 13.71
CA PRO A 198 29.69 -4.88 13.53
C PRO A 198 28.28 -4.73 14.13
N GLY A 199 27.27 -5.16 13.38
CA GLY A 199 25.86 -5.02 13.79
C GLY A 199 25.27 -3.62 13.62
N TRP A 200 25.95 -2.73 12.89
CA TRP A 200 25.43 -1.41 12.50
C TRP A 200 25.29 -1.29 10.99
N LEU A 201 24.40 -0.40 10.57
CA LEU A 201 24.26 0.10 9.22
C LEU A 201 24.91 1.47 9.09
N GLU A 202 25.51 1.69 7.93
CA GLU A 202 25.95 2.97 7.41
C GLU A 202 25.07 3.31 6.20
N GLY A 203 24.50 4.50 6.18
CA GLY A 203 23.67 4.92 5.08
C GLY A 203 23.92 6.36 4.66
N THR A 204 23.48 6.66 3.46
CA THR A 204 23.37 8.03 2.95
C THR A 204 21.92 8.25 2.55
N ILE A 205 21.38 9.40 2.97
CA ILE A 205 20.04 9.84 2.61
C ILE A 205 20.18 11.18 1.92
N ALA A 206 19.62 11.31 0.72
CA ALA A 206 19.32 12.60 0.12
C ALA A 206 17.81 12.82 0.17
N THR A 207 17.38 13.99 0.63
CA THR A 207 15.97 14.40 0.67
C THR A 207 15.84 15.78 0.06
N GLY A 208 14.79 16.04 -0.71
CA GLY A 208 14.63 17.35 -1.30
C GLY A 208 13.23 17.64 -1.81
N HIS A 209 12.96 18.92 -1.93
CA HIS A 209 11.77 19.44 -2.58
C HIS A 209 12.13 19.94 -3.97
N VAL A 210 11.34 19.52 -4.96
CA VAL A 210 11.45 19.95 -6.36
C VAL A 210 10.33 20.92 -6.68
N GLY A 211 10.65 22.05 -7.33
CA GLY A 211 9.69 23.10 -7.63
C GLY A 211 9.04 23.67 -6.37
N LEU A 212 9.81 23.78 -5.28
CA LEU A 212 9.35 24.37 -4.03
C LEU A 212 8.95 25.82 -4.28
N CYS A 213 7.75 26.19 -3.84
CA CYS A 213 7.19 27.52 -3.97
C CYS A 213 6.65 27.95 -2.61
N ALA A 214 6.87 29.21 -2.24
CA ALA A 214 6.26 29.81 -1.06
C ALA A 214 5.65 31.17 -1.40
N GLY A 215 4.41 31.38 -0.97
CA GLY A 215 3.67 32.63 -1.07
C GLY A 215 3.88 33.51 0.16
N HIS A 216 3.19 34.66 0.20
CA HIS A 216 3.25 35.54 1.37
C HIS A 216 2.67 34.87 2.63
N GLY A 217 3.35 34.99 3.77
CA GLY A 217 2.89 34.44 5.05
C GLY A 217 2.90 32.91 5.11
N HIS A 218 3.76 32.27 4.32
CA HIS A 218 3.88 30.82 4.27
C HIS A 218 4.39 30.22 5.59
N LEU A 219 4.11 28.93 5.79
CA LEU A 219 4.74 28.17 6.87
C LEU A 219 6.23 27.92 6.57
N PRO A 220 7.11 27.88 7.59
CA PRO A 220 8.50 27.50 7.40
C PRO A 220 8.64 26.09 6.81
N VAL A 221 9.50 25.96 5.80
CA VAL A 221 9.86 24.64 5.25
C VAL A 221 10.92 24.03 6.14
N THR A 222 10.67 22.80 6.59
CA THR A 222 11.55 22.13 7.54
C THR A 222 11.87 20.71 7.10
N PHE A 223 13.14 20.36 7.16
CA PHE A 223 13.61 18.98 7.13
C PHE A 223 13.92 18.54 8.55
N MET A 224 13.49 17.34 8.91
CA MET A 224 13.69 16.81 10.25
C MET A 224 14.51 15.55 10.17
N TRP A 225 15.65 15.57 10.85
CA TRP A 225 16.52 14.42 10.95
C TRP A 225 16.35 13.78 12.32
N PRO A 226 16.40 12.44 12.42
CA PRO A 226 16.57 11.81 13.71
C PRO A 226 17.94 12.20 14.25
N ALA A 227 18.03 13.15 15.19
CA ALA A 227 19.24 13.16 16.01
C ALA A 227 19.15 11.97 16.96
N ARG A 228 20.30 11.33 17.19
CA ARG A 228 20.39 10.18 18.06
C ARG A 228 21.31 10.52 19.22
N GLU A 229 20.76 10.38 20.42
CA GLU A 229 21.37 10.67 21.73
C GLU A 229 22.66 9.90 22.06
N GLN A 230 23.18 9.05 21.17
CA GLN A 230 24.39 8.26 21.44
C GLN A 230 25.37 8.17 20.26
N VAL A 231 25.25 9.04 19.27
CA VAL A 231 26.44 9.37 18.47
C VAL A 231 27.20 10.42 19.29
N PRO A 232 28.49 10.23 19.60
CA PRO A 232 29.31 11.33 20.07
C PRO A 232 29.22 12.44 19.02
N ARG A 233 28.38 13.44 19.30
CA ARG A 233 28.25 14.74 18.64
C ARG A 233 28.70 14.77 17.16
N GLY A 234 27.74 14.75 16.25
CA GLY A 234 27.92 15.27 14.88
C GLY A 234 27.27 14.42 13.82
N LEU A 235 26.12 14.87 13.30
CA LEU A 235 25.81 14.61 11.90
C LEU A 235 26.95 15.21 11.08
N ARG A 236 27.61 14.37 10.26
CA ARG A 236 28.60 14.84 9.30
C ARG A 236 27.83 15.09 8.01
N SER A 237 27.97 16.28 7.45
CA SER A 237 27.67 16.47 6.03
C SER A 237 28.44 15.43 5.21
N LEU A 238 28.06 15.23 3.95
CA LEU A 238 28.79 14.27 3.10
C LEU A 238 30.28 14.61 2.99
N ASP A 239 30.65 15.87 3.25
CA ASP A 239 32.01 16.42 3.24
C ASP A 239 32.71 16.45 4.62
N ALA A 240 32.23 15.66 5.59
CA ALA A 240 32.97 15.17 6.76
C ALA A 240 33.24 16.09 7.97
N ASP A 241 32.84 17.37 8.01
CA ASP A 241 33.02 18.21 9.21
C ASP A 241 31.73 18.46 10.01
N ARG A 242 31.86 18.42 11.35
CA ARG A 242 30.81 18.61 12.38
C ARG A 242 30.58 20.10 12.62
N GLN A 243 29.37 20.66 12.44
CA GLN A 243 29.15 22.10 12.71
C GLN A 243 27.74 22.48 13.20
N GLU A 244 27.68 23.34 14.22
CA GLU A 244 26.48 24.09 14.66
C GLU A 244 26.55 25.50 14.05
N GLY A 245 25.48 26.02 13.41
CA GLY A 245 25.47 27.37 12.82
C GLY A 245 24.63 27.55 11.53
N LEU A 246 24.87 28.66 10.81
CA LEU A 246 24.35 28.91 9.46
C LEU A 246 25.07 28.00 8.46
N ASN A 247 24.47 26.85 8.15
CA ASN A 247 25.16 25.80 7.40
C ASN A 247 24.66 25.70 5.95
N HIS A 248 25.59 25.90 5.01
CA HIS A 248 25.42 25.65 3.58
C HIS A 248 25.75 24.20 3.16
N TYR A 249 26.27 23.35 4.05
CA TYR A 249 26.91 22.08 3.65
C TYR A 249 26.04 20.82 3.77
N ALA A 250 24.89 20.89 4.45
CA ALA A 250 23.88 19.83 4.31
C ALA A 250 23.17 19.95 2.96
N LEU A 251 23.12 21.16 2.41
CA LEU A 251 22.65 21.40 1.04
C LEU A 251 23.50 20.60 0.07
N LEU A 252 22.87 20.03 -0.94
CA LEU A 252 23.53 19.43 -2.10
C LEU A 252 23.48 20.46 -3.22
N PRO A 253 24.54 21.26 -3.42
CA PRO A 253 24.55 22.35 -4.39
C PRO A 253 24.26 21.84 -5.80
N GLU A 254 24.75 20.64 -6.12
CA GLU A 254 24.57 20.02 -7.42
C GLU A 254 23.11 19.73 -7.74
N PHE A 255 22.23 19.61 -6.75
CA PHE A 255 20.80 19.30 -6.96
C PHE A 255 19.86 20.42 -6.52
N SER A 256 20.41 21.55 -6.05
CA SER A 256 19.63 22.69 -5.57
C SER A 256 19.70 23.87 -6.56
N SER A 257 18.68 24.72 -6.59
CA SER A 257 18.66 25.90 -7.46
C SER A 257 19.61 26.99 -6.96
N ASP A 258 20.23 27.70 -7.90
CA ASP A 258 21.00 28.93 -7.69
C ASP A 258 20.08 30.16 -7.93
N PRO A 259 20.09 31.21 -7.07
CA PRO A 259 20.80 31.31 -5.80
C PRO A 259 20.32 30.33 -4.74
N PHE A 260 21.26 29.72 -4.00
CA PHE A 260 20.93 28.77 -2.96
C PHE A 260 20.02 29.41 -1.90
N PRO A 261 19.00 28.68 -1.43
CA PRO A 261 18.23 29.15 -0.30
C PRO A 261 19.10 29.13 0.96
N ARG A 262 18.83 30.06 1.88
CA ARG A 262 19.47 30.05 3.19
C ARG A 262 18.87 28.92 4.03
N VAL A 263 19.73 28.08 4.62
CA VAL A 263 19.32 26.98 5.49
C VAL A 263 19.84 27.25 6.91
N ILE A 264 18.95 27.15 7.88
CA ILE A 264 19.24 27.33 9.31
C ILE A 264 19.06 25.98 10.00
N THR A 265 20.16 25.42 10.53
CA THR A 265 20.11 24.17 11.30
C THR A 265 19.88 24.49 12.79
N LEU A 266 18.82 23.92 13.36
CA LEU A 266 18.45 24.05 14.77
C LEU A 266 18.52 22.68 15.45
N GLY A 267 19.29 22.57 16.52
CA GLY A 267 19.32 21.39 17.39
C GLY A 267 18.41 21.58 18.61
N GLU A 268 17.38 20.76 18.77
CA GLU A 268 16.46 20.81 19.93
C GLU A 268 16.02 19.39 20.32
N ASN A 269 16.03 19.06 21.63
CA ASN A 269 15.53 17.77 22.16
C ASN A 269 16.10 16.52 21.48
N GLY A 270 17.38 16.54 21.10
CA GLY A 270 17.98 15.42 20.37
C GLY A 270 17.42 15.25 18.96
N HIS A 271 16.93 16.34 18.35
CA HIS A 271 16.55 16.42 16.94
C HIS A 271 17.30 17.56 16.26
N GLU A 272 17.82 17.32 15.06
CA GLU A 272 18.32 18.38 14.20
C GLU A 272 17.24 18.70 13.16
N ARG A 273 16.95 19.99 13.02
CA ARG A 273 15.94 20.52 12.11
C ARG A 273 16.60 21.54 11.21
N ASP A 274 16.57 21.31 9.92
CA ASP A 274 16.96 22.31 8.94
C ASP A 274 15.72 23.11 8.53
N VAL A 275 15.80 24.43 8.65
CA VAL A 275 14.75 25.38 8.28
C VAL A 275 15.21 26.16 7.07
N ILE A 276 14.40 26.16 6.01
CA ILE A 276 14.67 27.02 4.85
C ILE A 276 14.18 28.43 5.17
N ASP A 277 15.10 29.38 5.24
CA ASP A 277 14.83 30.80 5.45
C ASP A 277 14.49 31.47 4.11
N TRP A 278 13.20 31.46 3.79
CA TRP A 278 12.65 31.99 2.55
C TRP A 278 12.50 33.52 2.56
N ASP A 279 12.38 34.13 3.75
CA ASP A 279 12.16 35.57 3.93
C ASP A 279 13.44 36.41 3.77
N SER A 280 14.60 35.75 3.67
CA SER A 280 15.89 36.41 3.45
C SER A 280 16.01 37.10 2.07
N GLU A 281 15.06 36.88 1.16
CA GLU A 281 14.95 37.58 -0.12
C GLU A 281 13.56 38.23 -0.34
N PRO A 282 13.44 39.25 -1.22
CA PRO A 282 12.17 39.93 -1.45
C PRO A 282 11.07 38.95 -1.92
N VAL A 283 9.98 38.86 -1.14
CA VAL A 283 8.80 38.04 -1.43
C VAL A 283 8.30 38.26 -2.87
N GLY A 284 8.28 37.18 -3.66
CA GLY A 284 7.80 37.19 -5.06
C GLY A 284 8.88 37.33 -6.14
N ALA A 285 10.16 37.51 -5.77
CA ALA A 285 11.24 37.60 -6.74
C ALA A 285 11.73 36.23 -7.25
N ARG A 286 11.63 35.17 -6.44
CA ARG A 286 12.06 33.82 -6.83
C ARG A 286 10.89 33.02 -7.41
N GLY A 287 11.14 32.41 -8.57
CA GLY A 287 10.30 31.34 -9.09
C GLY A 287 10.41 30.06 -8.23
N PRO A 288 9.87 28.93 -8.71
CA PRO A 288 10.06 27.63 -8.05
C PRO A 288 11.56 27.32 -7.89
N VAL A 289 11.95 26.78 -6.72
CA VAL A 289 13.33 26.37 -6.46
C VAL A 289 13.41 24.91 -6.04
N ASP A 290 14.50 24.26 -6.41
CA ASP A 290 14.84 22.92 -5.95
C ASP A 290 15.77 23.04 -4.73
N VAL A 291 15.49 22.26 -3.68
CA VAL A 291 16.30 22.25 -2.45
C VAL A 291 16.51 20.82 -2.01
N PHE A 292 17.76 20.38 -2.03
CA PHE A 292 18.14 19.04 -1.62
C PHE A 292 19.15 19.09 -0.49
N LEU A 293 18.93 18.24 0.51
CA LEU A 293 19.83 18.04 1.63
C LEU A 293 20.35 16.59 1.63
N GLY A 294 21.59 16.40 2.04
CA GLY A 294 22.24 15.10 2.17
C GLY A 294 22.77 14.86 3.57
N VAL A 295 22.59 13.64 4.06
CA VAL A 295 23.06 13.25 5.39
C VAL A 295 23.61 11.82 5.39
N ARG A 296 24.67 11.59 6.18
CA ARG A 296 25.12 10.24 6.51
C ARG A 296 24.49 9.77 7.81
N VAL A 297 23.95 8.57 7.80
CA VAL A 297 23.32 7.94 8.96
C VAL A 297 24.12 6.72 9.40
N HIS A 298 24.23 6.56 10.72
CA HIS A 298 24.79 5.35 11.33
C HIS A 298 23.75 4.83 12.33
N GLU A 299 23.29 3.60 12.14
CA GLU A 299 22.25 3.04 13.01
C GLU A 299 22.48 1.59 13.38
N PRO A 300 22.03 1.13 14.56
CA PRO A 300 22.02 -0.29 14.87
C PRO A 300 21.21 -1.01 13.80
N MET A 301 21.76 -2.13 13.33
CA MET A 301 21.09 -2.93 12.32
C MET A 301 19.77 -3.46 12.88
N PRO A 302 18.65 -3.26 12.18
CA PRO A 302 17.37 -3.75 12.66
C PRO A 302 17.36 -5.28 12.63
N LYS A 303 16.75 -5.88 13.65
CA LYS A 303 16.73 -7.35 13.81
C LYS A 303 15.80 -8.06 12.83
N VAL A 304 14.77 -7.38 12.31
CA VAL A 304 13.64 -8.03 11.63
C VAL A 304 13.32 -7.39 10.28
N HIS A 305 13.36 -6.06 10.18
CA HIS A 305 12.96 -5.35 8.96
C HIS A 305 13.70 -4.02 8.84
N PHE A 306 14.02 -3.61 7.62
CA PHE A 306 14.40 -2.24 7.32
C PHE A 306 13.17 -1.36 7.25
N GLU A 307 13.28 -0.15 7.77
CA GLU A 307 12.22 0.83 7.76
C GLU A 307 12.75 2.21 7.41
N SER A 308 12.08 2.87 6.46
CA SER A 308 12.34 4.26 6.09
C SER A 308 11.07 5.06 6.28
N HIS A 309 11.18 6.20 6.95
CA HIS A 309 10.06 7.10 7.24
C HIS A 309 10.31 8.48 6.64
N THR A 310 9.22 9.11 6.18
CA THR A 310 9.24 10.51 5.80
C THR A 310 7.90 11.16 6.09
N ILE A 311 7.91 12.39 6.59
CA ILE A 311 6.68 13.15 6.83
C ILE A 311 6.53 14.17 5.73
N ALA A 312 5.39 14.17 5.05
CA ALA A 312 5.05 15.19 4.05
C ALA A 312 4.69 16.53 4.74
N ARG A 313 5.70 17.27 5.19
CA ARG A 313 5.53 18.56 5.91
C ARG A 313 5.17 19.73 5.00
N VAL A 314 5.49 19.62 3.72
CA VAL A 314 5.07 20.55 2.66
C VAL A 314 4.01 19.87 1.80
N PRO A 315 2.86 20.51 1.51
CA PRO A 315 1.92 20.00 0.52
C PRO A 315 2.63 19.75 -0.81
N THR A 316 2.53 18.52 -1.31
CA THR A 316 3.36 18.06 -2.43
C THR A 316 2.50 17.31 -3.44
N LYS A 317 2.74 17.49 -4.75
CA LYS A 317 1.98 16.75 -5.77
C LYS A 317 2.42 15.29 -5.90
N LYS A 318 3.68 14.98 -5.59
CA LYS A 318 4.24 13.63 -5.69
C LYS A 318 5.29 13.37 -4.61
N LEU A 319 5.16 12.30 -3.84
CA LEU A 319 6.26 11.76 -3.03
C LEU A 319 6.93 10.64 -3.81
N ILE A 320 8.26 10.68 -3.89
CA ILE A 320 9.09 9.63 -4.47
C ILE A 320 10.07 9.20 -3.38
N LEU A 321 9.96 7.96 -2.93
CA LEU A 321 10.86 7.36 -1.94
C LEU A 321 11.57 6.16 -2.59
N ASP A 322 12.87 6.31 -2.75
CA ASP A 322 13.77 5.28 -3.25
C ASP A 322 14.64 4.72 -2.12
N ILE A 323 14.64 3.40 -1.99
CA ILE A 323 15.49 2.67 -1.04
C ILE A 323 16.37 1.71 -1.84
N LEU A 324 17.67 1.93 -1.75
CA LEU A 324 18.71 1.17 -2.41
C LEU A 324 19.34 0.23 -1.38
N LEU A 325 19.01 -1.05 -1.46
CA LEU A 325 19.51 -2.07 -0.54
C LEU A 325 20.51 -2.97 -1.26
N PRO A 326 21.78 -3.05 -0.84
CA PRO A 326 22.73 -4.04 -1.29
C PRO A 326 22.14 -5.45 -1.40
N ASN A 327 22.52 -6.20 -2.43
CA ASN A 327 21.98 -7.55 -2.70
C ASN A 327 22.25 -8.57 -1.57
N GLU A 328 23.22 -8.28 -0.70
CA GLU A 328 23.51 -9.03 0.53
C GLU A 328 22.38 -8.93 1.58
N PHE A 329 21.57 -7.87 1.54
CA PHE A 329 20.34 -7.83 2.32
C PHE A 329 19.33 -8.81 1.72
N HIS A 330 19.20 -9.97 2.36
CA HIS A 330 18.20 -10.97 2.03
C HIS A 330 16.80 -10.47 2.39
N VAL A 331 16.23 -9.60 1.55
CA VAL A 331 14.85 -9.12 1.71
C VAL A 331 13.89 -10.32 1.56
N THR A 332 13.14 -10.61 2.62
CA THR A 332 12.11 -11.65 2.63
C THR A 332 10.72 -11.02 2.60
N GLY A 333 9.82 -11.68 1.89
CA GLY A 333 8.46 -11.18 1.68
C GLY A 333 8.39 -10.01 0.70
N LYS A 334 7.18 -9.48 0.56
CA LYS A 334 6.89 -8.31 -0.28
C LYS A 334 7.02 -7.06 0.59
N PRO A 335 7.84 -6.06 0.21
CA PRO A 335 7.84 -4.77 0.90
C PRO A 335 6.45 -4.14 0.96
N SER A 336 6.21 -3.43 2.05
CA SER A 336 4.93 -2.77 2.36
C SER A 336 5.17 -1.28 2.61
N GLY A 337 4.26 -0.43 2.13
CA GLY A 337 4.31 1.01 2.25
C GLY A 337 3.06 1.40 3.01
N GLU A 338 3.17 2.17 4.07
CA GLU A 338 2.04 2.52 4.92
C GLU A 338 2.07 4.02 5.20
N ALA A 339 0.89 4.61 5.34
CA ALA A 339 0.77 6.01 5.74
C ALA A 339 0.08 6.09 7.10
N TYR A 340 0.58 6.97 7.98
CA TYR A 340 0.06 7.19 9.32
C TYR A 340 -0.21 8.67 9.54
N PHE A 341 -1.29 8.98 10.24
CA PHE A 341 -1.51 10.33 10.73
C PHE A 341 -0.49 10.65 11.84
N VAL A 342 0.23 11.77 11.70
CA VAL A 342 1.15 12.26 12.74
C VAL A 342 0.32 13.01 13.79
N GLY A 343 -0.35 12.24 14.66
CA GLY A 343 -1.08 12.78 15.80
C GLY A 343 -0.17 13.17 16.96
N PHE A 344 -0.73 13.20 18.17
CA PHE A 344 -0.01 13.54 19.40
C PHE A 344 1.17 12.61 19.71
N GLY A 345 1.15 11.37 19.20
CA GLY A 345 2.23 10.40 19.37
C GLY A 345 3.48 10.67 18.52
N GLY A 346 3.49 11.73 17.71
CA GLY A 346 4.59 12.02 16.81
C GLY A 346 4.72 11.02 15.66
N PRO A 347 5.87 11.00 14.95
CA PRO A 347 6.16 10.08 13.86
C PRO A 347 5.95 8.62 14.27
N ALA A 348 5.54 7.75 13.35
CA ALA A 348 5.30 6.34 13.62
C ALA A 348 6.62 5.59 13.79
N ARG A 349 7.27 5.70 14.95
CA ARG A 349 8.50 4.94 15.27
C ARG A 349 8.17 3.67 16.04
N GLY A 350 8.91 2.60 15.77
CA GLY A 350 8.81 1.34 16.51
C GLY A 350 7.90 0.33 15.81
N ASP A 351 7.28 -0.59 16.57
CA ASP A 351 6.42 -1.62 15.98
C ASP A 351 5.13 -1.00 15.42
N PRO A 352 4.86 -1.06 14.11
CA PRO A 352 3.65 -0.49 13.51
C PRO A 352 2.36 -1.14 13.97
N SER A 353 2.43 -2.36 14.51
CA SER A 353 1.27 -2.97 15.17
C SER A 353 0.76 -2.12 16.33
N SER A 354 1.62 -1.30 16.96
CA SER A 354 1.24 -0.38 18.03
C SER A 354 0.55 0.90 17.55
N ARG A 355 0.68 1.24 16.25
CA ARG A 355 0.12 2.46 15.62
C ARG A 355 -0.99 2.14 14.62
N TRP A 356 -1.61 0.97 14.72
CA TRP A 356 -2.71 0.53 13.85
C TRP A 356 -3.88 1.54 13.79
N HIS A 357 -4.10 2.29 14.87
CA HIS A 357 -5.18 3.29 14.97
C HIS A 357 -4.88 4.59 14.21
N ASP A 358 -3.62 4.90 13.93
CA ASP A 358 -3.22 6.07 13.13
C ASP A 358 -3.08 5.74 11.63
N ARG A 359 -3.19 4.46 11.28
CA ARG A 359 -2.96 3.99 9.91
C ARG A 359 -4.07 4.45 8.97
N LEU A 360 -3.66 4.98 7.82
CA LEU A 360 -4.54 5.41 6.73
C LEU A 360 -4.64 4.27 5.71
N HIS A 361 -5.63 3.39 5.92
CA HIS A 361 -5.79 2.14 5.18
C HIS A 361 -5.92 2.29 3.65
N ASP A 362 -6.39 3.44 3.18
CA ASP A 362 -6.66 3.70 1.76
C ASP A 362 -5.48 4.36 1.02
N LEU A 363 -4.43 4.77 1.74
CA LEU A 363 -3.28 5.51 1.20
C LEU A 363 -2.05 4.63 0.92
N THR A 364 -2.26 3.34 0.77
CA THR A 364 -1.18 2.37 0.53
C THR A 364 -1.12 2.03 -0.96
N PRO A 365 -0.61 2.91 -1.86
CA PRO A 365 -0.42 2.50 -3.24
C PRO A 365 0.54 1.32 -3.24
N ALA A 366 0.22 0.31 -4.05
CA ALA A 366 1.13 -0.81 -4.30
C ALA A 366 2.51 -0.28 -4.74
N PHE A 367 3.61 -0.92 -4.31
CA PHE A 367 4.92 -0.62 -4.88
C PHE A 367 4.86 -0.90 -6.36
N ASP A 368 5.15 0.13 -7.15
CA ASP A 368 5.12 0.01 -8.60
C ASP A 368 6.19 -0.96 -9.10
N SER A 369 7.25 -1.21 -8.32
CA SER A 369 8.20 -2.30 -8.60
C SER A 369 9.11 -2.64 -7.44
N LEU A 370 9.29 -3.94 -7.22
CA LEU A 370 10.51 -4.52 -6.67
C LEU A 370 11.45 -4.76 -7.86
N ASN A 371 12.05 -3.71 -8.43
CA ASN A 371 12.98 -3.96 -9.51
C ASN A 371 14.24 -4.58 -8.89
N THR A 372 14.51 -5.84 -9.20
CA THR A 372 15.88 -6.32 -9.17
C THR A 372 16.67 -5.60 -10.26
N PRO A 373 18.01 -5.48 -10.18
CA PRO A 373 18.83 -4.83 -11.20
C PRO A 373 18.58 -5.30 -12.64
N ASN A 374 17.97 -6.48 -12.82
CA ASN A 374 17.72 -7.11 -14.10
C ASN A 374 16.24 -7.05 -14.53
N ASP A 375 15.33 -6.59 -13.67
CA ASP A 375 13.93 -6.46 -14.04
C ASP A 375 13.77 -5.22 -14.92
N PRO A 376 13.15 -5.36 -16.11
CA PRO A 376 12.77 -4.18 -16.88
C PRO A 376 11.84 -3.32 -16.00
N PRO A 377 11.96 -1.98 -16.04
CA PRO A 377 11.09 -1.11 -15.26
C PRO A 377 9.64 -1.49 -15.54
N ALA A 378 8.87 -1.74 -14.47
CA ALA A 378 7.50 -2.21 -14.59
C ALA A 378 6.70 -1.31 -15.55
N ALA A 379 5.97 -1.91 -16.48
CA ALA A 379 5.17 -1.19 -17.46
C ALA A 379 4.18 -0.26 -16.74
N GLY A 380 4.35 1.06 -16.89
CA GLY A 380 3.54 2.07 -16.20
C GLY A 380 4.34 2.92 -15.20
N VAL A 381 5.53 2.47 -14.78
CA VAL A 381 6.55 3.35 -14.21
C VAL A 381 7.16 4.11 -15.37
N GLY A 382 6.42 5.13 -15.84
CA GLY A 382 7.02 6.13 -16.71
C GLY A 382 8.31 6.64 -16.07
N PRO A 383 9.31 7.01 -16.88
CA PRO A 383 10.55 7.52 -16.34
C PRO A 383 10.25 8.63 -15.34
N SER A 384 10.96 8.62 -14.21
CA SER A 384 10.89 9.69 -13.20
C SER A 384 11.20 11.08 -13.80
N GLU A 385 11.74 11.08 -15.02
CA GLU A 385 12.02 12.23 -15.89
C GLU A 385 10.92 13.30 -15.90
N SER A 386 9.64 12.94 -15.74
CA SER A 386 8.57 13.95 -15.80
C SER A 386 8.56 14.93 -14.61
N THR A 387 9.08 14.53 -13.45
CA THR A 387 8.93 15.33 -12.21
C THR A 387 10.25 15.83 -11.66
N PHE A 388 11.32 15.04 -11.75
CA PHE A 388 12.67 15.50 -11.42
C PHE A 388 13.64 14.92 -12.47
N PRO A 389 14.07 15.71 -13.47
CA PRO A 389 14.90 15.22 -14.57
C PRO A 389 16.23 14.62 -14.12
N ARG A 390 16.77 15.10 -12.99
CA ARG A 390 18.10 14.71 -12.47
C ARG A 390 18.02 13.62 -11.40
N HIS A 391 16.94 12.84 -11.39
CA HIS A 391 16.71 11.84 -10.36
C HIS A 391 17.71 10.68 -10.40
N ASP A 392 18.06 10.20 -11.59
CA ASP A 392 19.07 9.15 -11.70
C ASP A 392 20.47 9.64 -11.29
N GLU A 393 20.82 10.91 -11.58
CA GLU A 393 22.06 11.52 -11.08
C GLU A 393 22.10 11.54 -9.55
N LEU A 394 20.97 11.87 -8.90
CA LEU A 394 20.86 11.86 -7.43
C LEU A 394 21.05 10.44 -6.87
N ILE A 395 20.49 9.42 -7.52
CA ILE A 395 20.68 8.02 -7.15
C ILE A 395 22.16 7.63 -7.23
N GLU A 396 22.83 7.94 -8.33
CA GLU A 396 24.26 7.65 -8.49
C GLU A 396 25.11 8.42 -7.49
N TYR A 397 24.74 9.67 -7.16
CA TYR A 397 25.41 10.47 -6.13
C TYR A 397 25.32 9.82 -4.74
N VAL A 398 24.14 9.33 -4.35
CA VAL A 398 23.94 8.61 -3.07
C VAL A 398 24.70 7.28 -3.05
N LEU A 399 24.71 6.54 -4.16
CA LEU A 399 25.47 5.28 -4.30
C LEU A 399 26.98 5.51 -4.20
N ALA A 400 27.51 6.53 -4.89
CA ALA A 400 28.91 6.91 -4.83
C ALA A 400 29.33 7.27 -3.40
N ASN A 401 28.49 8.02 -2.67
CA ASN A 401 28.72 8.38 -1.27
C ASN A 401 28.64 7.21 -0.28
N THR A 402 28.07 6.07 -0.69
CA THR A 402 28.05 4.82 0.09
C THR A 402 29.05 3.79 -0.43
N GLN A 403 29.85 4.13 -1.44
CA GLN A 403 30.79 3.21 -2.12
C GLN A 403 30.09 1.96 -2.69
N LEU A 404 28.86 2.14 -3.17
CA LEU A 404 28.06 1.09 -3.77
C LEU A 404 27.88 1.34 -5.27
N HIS A 405 27.53 0.29 -6.00
CA HIS A 405 27.17 0.37 -7.41
C HIS A 405 25.73 -0.08 -7.59
N ARG A 406 24.99 0.60 -8.48
CA ARG A 406 23.57 0.32 -8.74
C ARG A 406 23.28 -1.15 -9.05
N ARG A 407 24.15 -1.80 -9.84
CA ARG A 407 24.05 -3.25 -10.17
C ARG A 407 24.09 -4.19 -8.96
N ASN A 408 24.64 -3.72 -7.84
CA ASN A 408 24.80 -4.47 -6.60
C ASN A 408 23.68 -4.17 -5.59
N CYS A 409 22.68 -3.38 -5.97
CA CYS A 409 21.59 -2.96 -5.10
C CYS A 409 20.23 -3.35 -5.68
N ARG A 410 19.34 -3.84 -4.82
CA ARG A 410 17.90 -3.86 -5.08
C ARG A 410 17.36 -2.45 -4.94
N HIS A 411 16.50 -2.06 -5.86
CA HIS A 411 15.90 -0.74 -5.88
C HIS A 411 14.41 -0.85 -5.56
N LEU A 412 14.03 -0.38 -4.36
CA LEU A 412 12.65 -0.25 -3.96
C LEU A 412 12.20 1.17 -4.25
N ARG A 413 11.25 1.35 -5.16
CA ARG A 413 10.66 2.67 -5.45
C ARG A 413 9.20 2.71 -5.01
N TRP A 414 8.87 3.72 -4.22
CA TRP A 414 7.50 4.02 -3.85
C TRP A 414 7.11 5.41 -4.31
N VAL A 415 6.06 5.50 -5.12
CA VAL A 415 5.53 6.76 -5.64
C VAL A 415 4.14 6.97 -5.07
N VAL A 416 3.94 8.09 -4.37
CA VAL A 416 2.64 8.46 -3.83
C VAL A 416 2.17 9.75 -4.51
N PRO A 417 1.12 9.70 -5.34
CA PRO A 417 0.52 10.90 -5.88
C PRO A 417 -0.28 11.62 -4.77
N TYR A 418 -0.06 12.94 -4.68
CA TYR A 418 -0.68 13.85 -3.72
C TYR A 418 -0.65 13.29 -2.29
N PRO A 419 0.54 13.09 -1.69
CA PRO A 419 0.65 12.70 -0.28
C PRO A 419 -0.11 13.71 0.60
N LEU A 420 -0.80 13.20 1.61
CA LEU A 420 -1.50 14.01 2.60
C LEU A 420 -0.48 14.77 3.45
N TRP A 421 -0.69 16.06 3.55
CA TRP A 421 0.11 16.95 4.39
C TRP A 421 0.03 16.51 5.86
N GLY A 422 1.19 16.44 6.53
CA GLY A 422 1.28 16.06 7.94
C GLY A 422 1.16 14.55 8.20
N CYS A 423 1.14 13.71 7.17
CA CYS A 423 1.18 12.26 7.34
C CYS A 423 2.62 11.72 7.24
N ASP A 424 2.89 10.66 8.00
CA ASP A 424 4.13 9.89 7.97
C ASP A 424 3.98 8.72 6.99
N TYR A 425 4.94 8.59 6.09
CA TYR A 425 5.00 7.59 5.04
C TYR A 425 6.15 6.65 5.35
N ALA A 426 5.81 5.40 5.67
CA ALA A 426 6.78 4.37 6.06
C ALA A 426 6.87 3.29 4.98
N VAL A 427 8.08 2.94 4.57
CA VAL A 427 8.35 1.75 3.75
C VAL A 427 9.08 0.73 4.59
N ARG A 428 8.60 -0.52 4.52
CA ARG A 428 9.13 -1.64 5.27
C ARG A 428 9.54 -2.76 4.33
N ALA A 429 10.73 -3.29 4.55
CA ALA A 429 11.23 -4.48 3.88
C ALA A 429 11.69 -5.49 4.94
N GLY A 430 11.03 -6.64 5.00
CA GLY A 430 11.42 -7.72 5.90
C GLY A 430 12.78 -8.28 5.51
N PHE A 431 13.60 -8.65 6.48
CA PHE A 431 14.83 -9.39 6.24
C PHE A 431 14.66 -10.86 6.65
N GLY A 432 15.27 -11.76 5.89
CA GLY A 432 15.47 -13.13 6.36
C GLY A 432 16.31 -13.12 7.64
N GLN A 433 16.21 -14.17 8.45
CA GLN A 433 17.15 -14.34 9.56
C GLN A 433 18.56 -14.23 8.99
N MET A 434 19.27 -13.16 9.36
CA MET A 434 20.64 -12.99 8.90
C MET A 434 21.48 -14.10 9.51
N PRO A 435 22.38 -14.72 8.73
CA PRO A 435 23.37 -15.62 9.31
C PRO A 435 24.08 -14.86 10.43
N GLN A 436 24.10 -15.44 11.63
CA GLN A 436 24.88 -14.87 12.72
C GLN A 436 26.34 -14.88 12.26
N VAL A 437 26.89 -13.70 11.98
CA VAL A 437 28.31 -13.53 11.69
C VAL A 437 29.02 -13.84 13.00
N GLY A 438 29.60 -15.05 13.06
CA GLY A 438 30.34 -15.56 14.21
C GLY A 438 31.71 -14.92 14.38
#